data_AF-A0A942HCN8-F1
#
_entry.id   AF-A0A942HCN8-F1
#
_cell.length_a   1.000
_cell.length_b   1.000
_cell.length_c   1.000
_cell.angle_alpha   90.00
_cell.angle_beta   90.00
_cell.angle_gamma   90.00
#
_symmetry.space_group_name_H-M   'P 1'
#
loop_
_entity.id
_entity.type
_entity.pdbx_description
1 polymer ?
#
loop_
_entity_poly.entity_id
_entity_poly.type
_entity_poly.pdbx_seq_one_letter_code
_entity_poly.pdbx_strand_id
1 'polypeptide(L)'
;MWQTVRERREGEPKDPIVSMIPVWSMVLAALFFIAAQYFFFRVLPPPRPGILPMRMLISYSWGTAFASYLLLIGYISRDVRRRGMSATMWMLLVLVMPGGIGAVVYFLMRQPLLQRCPSCSTEVEAHFHFCPQCQFQMAPVCGRCYRGTQITDVYCVNCGHDLAKDSTPERLRLYSD
;
A
#
# COMPACT_ATOMS: atom_id res chain seq x y z
N MET A 1 -19.48 30.09 -16.96
CA MET A 1 -18.58 30.14 -15.77
C MET A 1 -18.86 29.06 -14.71
N TRP A 2 -19.98 28.33 -14.76
CA TRP A 2 -20.26 27.20 -13.83
C TRP A 2 -19.89 25.81 -14.37
N GLN A 3 -19.65 25.66 -15.68
CA GLN A 3 -19.30 24.37 -16.29
C GLN A 3 -17.83 23.97 -16.03
N THR A 4 -16.91 24.93 -16.02
CA THR A 4 -15.46 24.67 -15.84
C THR A 4 -15.08 24.19 -14.44
N VAL A 5 -15.91 24.45 -13.42
CA VAL A 5 -15.69 23.95 -12.05
C VAL A 5 -16.16 22.51 -11.90
N ARG A 6 -17.18 22.08 -12.67
CA ARG A 6 -17.72 20.70 -12.61
C ARG A 6 -16.76 19.70 -13.26
N GLU A 7 -16.19 20.03 -14.41
CA GLU A 7 -15.20 19.18 -15.09
C GLU A 7 -13.90 19.02 -14.29
N ARG A 8 -13.47 20.05 -13.54
CA ARG A 8 -12.31 19.94 -12.65
C ARG A 8 -12.52 18.92 -11.52
N ARG A 9 -13.75 18.75 -11.04
CA ARG A 9 -14.08 17.82 -9.93
C ARG A 9 -14.21 16.36 -10.39
N GLU A 10 -14.51 16.12 -11.67
CA GLU A 10 -14.59 14.77 -12.25
C GLU A 10 -13.20 14.17 -12.57
N GLY A 11 -12.18 15.03 -12.66
CA GLY A 11 -10.77 14.66 -12.77
C GLY A 11 -10.02 14.64 -11.43
N GLU A 12 -10.70 14.77 -10.29
CA GLU A 12 -10.06 14.63 -8.98
C GLU A 12 -9.44 13.22 -8.89
N PRO A 13 -8.10 13.09 -8.81
CA PRO A 13 -7.46 11.79 -8.74
C PRO A 13 -7.91 11.14 -7.45
N LYS A 14 -8.82 10.16 -7.58
CA LYS A 14 -9.29 9.28 -6.51
C LYS A 14 -8.12 8.96 -5.59
N ASP A 15 -8.16 9.49 -4.36
CA ASP A 15 -6.99 9.62 -3.48
C ASP A 15 -6.09 8.39 -3.59
N PRO A 16 -4.77 8.54 -3.82
CA PRO A 16 -3.87 7.41 -4.00
C PRO A 16 -3.94 6.40 -2.82
N ILE A 17 -4.37 6.88 -1.65
CA ILE A 17 -4.64 6.11 -0.45
C ILE A 17 -5.88 5.19 -0.61
N VAL A 18 -7.00 5.68 -1.17
CA VAL A 18 -8.22 4.88 -1.39
C VAL A 18 -8.02 3.86 -2.52
N SER A 19 -7.18 4.18 -3.51
CA SER A 19 -6.73 3.25 -4.56
C SER A 19 -5.90 2.07 -4.02
N MET A 20 -5.34 2.19 -2.81
CA MET A 20 -4.52 1.15 -2.21
C MET A 20 -5.34 -0.10 -1.82
N ILE A 21 -6.62 0.04 -1.47
CA ILE A 21 -7.47 -1.05 -0.98
C ILE A 21 -8.49 -1.44 -2.08
N PRO A 22 -8.60 -2.72 -2.46
CA PRO A 22 -9.53 -3.14 -3.52
C PRO A 22 -11.00 -3.00 -3.09
N VAL A 23 -11.84 -2.45 -3.97
CA VAL A 23 -13.28 -2.22 -3.72
C VAL A 23 -14.01 -3.51 -3.33
N TRP A 24 -13.65 -4.64 -3.93
CA TRP A 24 -14.21 -5.96 -3.58
C TRP A 24 -14.04 -6.31 -2.09
N SER A 25 -12.88 -5.96 -1.50
CA SER A 25 -12.63 -6.20 -0.08
C SER A 25 -13.46 -5.27 0.82
N MET A 26 -13.63 -4.00 0.43
CA MET A 26 -14.50 -3.07 1.15
C MET A 26 -15.96 -3.54 1.18
N VAL A 27 -16.48 -3.95 0.02
CA VAL A 27 -17.85 -4.47 -0.09
C VAL A 27 -18.02 -5.73 0.76
N LEU A 28 -17.06 -6.66 0.70
CA LEU A 28 -17.12 -7.90 1.46
C LEU A 28 -17.05 -7.66 2.99
N ALA A 29 -16.18 -6.75 3.44
CA ALA A 29 -16.07 -6.37 4.85
C ALA A 29 -17.37 -5.71 5.37
N ALA A 30 -17.96 -4.79 4.59
CA ALA A 30 -19.23 -4.15 4.93
C ALA A 30 -20.38 -5.16 5.00
N LEU A 31 -20.45 -6.08 4.04
CA LEU A 31 -21.45 -7.15 4.02
C LEU A 31 -21.31 -8.06 5.24
N PHE A 32 -20.09 -8.49 5.58
CA PHE A 32 -19.86 -9.35 6.76
C PHE A 32 -20.23 -8.65 8.07
N PHE A 33 -19.89 -7.37 8.20
CA PHE A 33 -20.23 -6.58 9.37
C PHE A 33 -21.75 -6.42 9.53
N ILE A 34 -22.47 -6.07 8.46
CA ILE A 34 -23.93 -5.93 8.47
C ILE A 34 -24.59 -7.28 8.74
N ALA A 35 -24.10 -8.36 8.13
CA ALA A 35 -24.62 -9.72 8.34
C ALA A 35 -24.40 -10.18 9.79
N ALA A 36 -23.24 -9.92 10.38
CA ALA A 36 -22.96 -10.24 11.78
C ALA A 36 -23.88 -9.47 12.73
N GLN A 37 -24.06 -8.17 12.50
CA GLN A 37 -25.03 -7.37 13.26
C GLN A 37 -26.45 -7.93 13.11
N TYR A 38 -26.91 -8.14 11.88
CA TYR A 38 -28.23 -8.71 11.58
C TYR A 38 -28.47 -10.03 12.30
N PHE A 39 -27.50 -10.95 12.25
CA PHE A 39 -27.57 -12.26 12.91
C PHE A 39 -27.72 -12.11 14.43
N PHE A 40 -26.88 -11.28 15.07
CA PHE A 40 -26.94 -11.04 16.51
C PHE A 40 -28.23 -10.36 16.97
N PHE A 41 -28.81 -9.50 16.12
CA PHE A 41 -30.03 -8.77 16.44
C PHE A 41 -31.32 -9.59 16.17
N ARG A 42 -31.35 -10.38 15.11
CA ARG A 42 -32.58 -11.07 14.64
C ARG A 42 -32.66 -12.55 15.00
N VAL A 43 -31.55 -13.26 15.06
CA VAL A 43 -31.54 -14.73 15.22
C VAL A 43 -31.31 -15.14 16.68
N LEU A 44 -30.48 -14.40 17.41
CA LEU A 44 -30.25 -14.72 18.83
C LEU A 44 -31.44 -14.33 19.71
N PRO A 45 -31.92 -15.24 20.58
CA PRO A 45 -33.05 -14.97 21.47
C PRO A 45 -32.78 -13.76 22.36
N PRO A 46 -33.85 -13.03 22.76
CA PRO A 46 -33.74 -11.83 23.57
C PRO A 46 -33.00 -12.16 24.87
N PRO A 47 -31.89 -11.47 25.14
CA PRO A 47 -31.08 -11.74 26.31
C PRO A 47 -31.77 -11.13 27.54
N ARG A 48 -31.46 -11.62 28.75
CA ARG A 48 -32.04 -11.08 30.00
C ARG A 48 -31.80 -9.56 30.07
N PRO A 49 -32.71 -8.75 30.64
CA PRO A 49 -32.67 -7.28 30.54
C PRO A 49 -31.38 -6.61 31.01
N GLY A 50 -30.53 -7.28 31.81
CA GLY A 50 -29.21 -6.78 32.22
C GLY A 50 -28.04 -7.04 31.27
N ILE A 51 -28.15 -7.94 30.28
CA ILE A 51 -27.03 -8.38 29.42
C ILE A 51 -27.09 -7.86 27.97
N LEU A 52 -28.06 -6.98 27.67
CA LEU A 52 -28.16 -6.26 26.39
C LEU A 52 -26.88 -5.48 26.00
N PRO A 53 -26.26 -4.66 26.88
CA PRO A 53 -25.06 -3.90 26.50
C PRO A 53 -23.85 -4.81 26.21
N MET A 54 -23.74 -5.94 26.93
CA MET A 54 -22.68 -6.92 26.72
C MET A 54 -22.79 -7.59 25.34
N ARG A 55 -24.02 -7.87 24.89
CA ARG A 55 -24.27 -8.44 23.55
C ARG A 55 -23.86 -7.46 22.44
N MET A 56 -24.14 -6.16 22.62
CA MET A 56 -23.72 -5.13 21.67
C MET A 56 -22.20 -5.07 21.57
N LEU A 57 -21.51 -5.04 22.71
CA LEU A 57 -20.05 -5.01 22.74
C LEU A 57 -19.41 -6.22 22.05
N ILE A 58 -19.94 -7.42 22.29
CA ILE A 58 -19.45 -8.66 21.66
C ILE A 58 -19.69 -8.64 20.14
N SER A 59 -20.89 -8.26 19.71
CA SER A 59 -21.21 -8.20 18.27
C SER A 59 -20.34 -7.18 17.53
N TYR A 60 -20.12 -6.01 18.14
CA TYR A 60 -19.30 -4.95 17.56
C TYR A 60 -17.83 -5.34 17.54
N SER A 61 -17.28 -5.88 18.62
CA SER A 61 -15.86 -6.26 18.69
C SER A 61 -15.53 -7.37 17.70
N TRP A 62 -16.36 -8.42 17.62
CA TRP A 62 -16.15 -9.51 16.68
C TRP A 62 -16.38 -9.05 15.24
N GLY A 63 -17.45 -8.29 14.99
CA GLY A 63 -17.74 -7.77 13.66
C GLY A 63 -16.64 -6.84 13.12
N THR A 64 -16.11 -5.93 13.95
CA THR A 64 -15.00 -5.05 13.56
C THR A 64 -13.69 -5.82 13.38
N ALA A 65 -13.38 -6.79 14.23
CA ALA A 65 -12.21 -7.65 14.08
C ALA A 65 -12.24 -8.41 12.75
N PHE A 66 -13.37 -9.04 12.40
CA PHE A 66 -13.52 -9.73 11.12
C PHE A 66 -13.47 -8.78 9.92
N ALA A 67 -14.15 -7.63 9.99
CA ALA A 67 -14.13 -6.65 8.91
C ALA A 67 -12.71 -6.10 8.65
N SER A 68 -11.96 -5.76 9.69
CA SER A 68 -10.56 -5.32 9.58
C SER A 68 -9.65 -6.41 9.02
N TYR A 69 -9.86 -7.68 9.39
CA TYR A 69 -9.14 -8.81 8.83
C TYR A 69 -9.39 -8.96 7.31
N LEU A 70 -10.64 -8.82 6.87
CA LEU A 70 -11.00 -8.89 5.45
C LEU A 70 -10.40 -7.74 4.63
N LEU A 71 -10.31 -6.54 5.20
CA LEU A 71 -9.60 -5.41 4.61
C LEU A 71 -8.10 -5.69 4.48
N LEU A 72 -7.49 -6.28 5.51
CA LEU A 72 -6.08 -6.69 5.48
C LEU A 72 -5.81 -7.72 4.38
N ILE A 73 -6.69 -8.71 4.20
CA ILE A 73 -6.60 -9.68 3.10
C ILE A 73 -6.65 -8.97 1.75
N GLY A 74 -7.58 -8.04 1.57
CA GLY A 74 -7.68 -7.23 0.36
C GLY A 74 -6.41 -6.44 0.08
N TYR A 75 -5.86 -5.80 1.10
CA TYR A 75 -4.59 -5.07 1.02
C TYR A 75 -3.44 -5.98 0.58
N ILE A 76 -3.25 -7.14 1.23
CA ILE A 76 -2.20 -8.10 0.91
C ILE A 76 -2.33 -8.60 -0.54
N SER A 77 -3.55 -8.92 -0.99
CA SER A 77 -3.80 -9.39 -2.37
C SER A 77 -3.27 -8.41 -3.44
N ARG A 78 -3.30 -7.11 -3.13
CA ARG A 78 -2.82 -6.05 -4.01
C ARG A 78 -1.32 -5.79 -3.83
N ASP A 79 -0.82 -5.82 -2.60
CA ASP A 79 0.62 -5.62 -2.31
C ASP A 79 1.47 -6.76 -2.92
N VAL A 80 1.01 -8.01 -2.85
CA VAL A 80 1.69 -9.16 -3.50
C VAL A 80 1.78 -8.96 -5.01
N ARG A 81 0.69 -8.50 -5.65
CA ARG A 81 0.64 -8.25 -7.09
C ARG A 81 1.57 -7.12 -7.53
N ARG A 82 1.77 -6.10 -6.68
CA ARG A 82 2.73 -5.02 -6.94
C ARG A 82 4.19 -5.49 -6.83
N ARG A 83 4.45 -6.52 -6.02
CA ARG A 83 5.80 -7.08 -5.78
C ARG A 83 6.20 -8.17 -6.77
N GLY A 84 5.34 -8.51 -7.74
CA GLY A 84 5.64 -9.54 -8.75
C GLY A 84 5.65 -10.97 -8.23
N MET A 85 5.21 -11.22 -6.99
CA MET A 85 5.12 -12.56 -6.41
C MET A 85 3.78 -13.23 -6.76
N SER A 86 3.71 -14.57 -6.70
CA SER A 86 2.48 -15.33 -7.01
C SER A 86 1.36 -15.02 -6.01
N ALA A 87 0.42 -14.16 -6.42
CA ALA A 87 -0.68 -13.70 -5.58
C ALA A 87 -1.52 -14.84 -4.99
N THR A 88 -1.69 -15.93 -5.74
CA THR A 88 -2.48 -17.11 -5.32
C THR A 88 -1.85 -17.84 -4.14
N MET A 89 -0.54 -18.09 -4.16
CA MET A 89 0.15 -18.82 -3.09
C MET A 89 0.08 -18.04 -1.76
N TRP A 90 0.37 -16.74 -1.80
CA TRP A 90 0.33 -15.89 -0.61
C TRP A 90 -1.09 -15.72 -0.07
N MET A 91 -2.09 -15.59 -0.94
CA MET A 91 -3.49 -15.53 -0.52
C MET A 91 -3.95 -16.86 0.10
N LEU A 92 -3.51 -18.00 -0.44
CA LEU A 92 -3.82 -19.31 0.12
C LEU A 92 -3.19 -19.47 1.50
N LEU A 93 -1.94 -19.03 1.69
CA LEU A 93 -1.28 -19.04 2.99
C LEU A 93 -2.01 -18.18 4.04
N VAL A 94 -2.42 -16.97 3.66
CA VAL A 94 -3.20 -16.06 4.54
C VAL A 94 -4.60 -16.60 4.83
N LEU A 95 -5.22 -17.28 3.86
CA LEU A 95 -6.57 -17.85 4.03
C LEU A 95 -6.56 -19.12 4.88
N VAL A 96 -5.58 -20.00 4.70
CA VAL A 96 -5.48 -21.30 5.38
C VAL A 96 -5.01 -21.15 6.82
N MET A 97 -4.21 -20.13 7.14
CA MET A 97 -3.71 -19.90 8.49
C MET A 97 -4.57 -18.89 9.25
N PRO A 98 -5.55 -19.34 10.07
CA PRO A 98 -6.40 -18.45 10.84
C PRO A 98 -5.61 -17.66 11.89
N GLY A 99 -6.20 -16.57 12.39
CA GLY A 99 -5.61 -15.76 13.46
C GLY A 99 -4.56 -14.74 12.99
N GLY A 100 -4.46 -14.48 11.68
CA GLY A 100 -3.54 -13.47 11.14
C GLY A 100 -2.07 -13.90 11.07
N ILE A 101 -1.75 -15.16 11.39
CA ILE A 101 -0.40 -15.71 11.27
C ILE A 101 0.13 -15.55 9.84
N GLY A 102 -0.70 -15.83 8.83
CA GLY A 102 -0.29 -15.64 7.43
C GLY A 102 0.02 -14.19 7.07
N ALA A 103 -0.66 -13.22 7.69
CA ALA A 103 -0.35 -11.81 7.50
C ALA A 103 0.99 -11.43 8.15
N VAL A 104 1.27 -11.92 9.37
CA VAL A 104 2.55 -11.71 10.05
C VAL A 104 3.71 -12.28 9.24
N VAL A 105 3.57 -13.53 8.75
CA VAL A 105 4.57 -14.17 7.89
C VAL A 105 4.77 -13.38 6.59
N TYR A 106 3.70 -12.88 5.98
CA TYR A 106 3.78 -12.03 4.80
C TYR A 106 4.58 -10.75 5.05
N PHE A 107 4.34 -10.06 6.16
CA PHE A 107 5.10 -8.85 6.51
C PHE A 107 6.57 -9.14 6.80
N LEU A 108 6.88 -10.29 7.40
CA LEU A 108 8.26 -10.69 7.68
C LEU A 108 9.04 -11.05 6.41
N MET A 109 8.40 -11.75 5.47
CA MET A 109 8.98 -12.13 4.17
C MET A 109 8.80 -11.08 3.08
N ARG A 110 8.43 -9.85 3.44
CA ARG A 110 8.12 -8.79 2.48
C ARG A 110 9.36 -8.45 1.66
N GLN A 111 9.38 -8.93 0.42
CA GLN A 111 10.44 -8.59 -0.52
C GLN A 111 10.38 -7.11 -0.91
N PRO A 112 11.52 -6.48 -1.17
CA PRO A 112 11.62 -5.11 -1.64
C PRO A 112 10.86 -4.90 -2.96
N LEU A 113 10.35 -3.70 -3.20
CA LEU A 113 9.63 -3.42 -4.44
C LEU A 113 10.62 -3.45 -5.62
N LEU A 114 10.31 -4.24 -6.65
CA LEU A 114 11.04 -4.21 -7.92
C LEU A 114 10.49 -3.09 -8.81
N GLN A 115 11.40 -2.36 -9.45
CA GLN A 115 11.09 -1.40 -10.49
C GLN A 115 11.75 -1.82 -11.80
N ARG A 116 11.07 -1.53 -12.92
CA ARG A 116 11.60 -1.80 -14.25
C ARG A 116 12.44 -0.63 -14.73
N CYS A 117 13.65 -0.91 -15.19
CA CYS A 117 14.48 0.09 -15.83
C CYS A 117 13.78 0.64 -17.08
N PRO A 118 13.61 1.97 -17.23
CA PRO A 118 12.97 2.55 -18.42
C PRO A 118 13.84 2.40 -19.68
N SER A 119 15.15 2.18 -19.54
CA SER A 119 16.06 2.04 -20.68
C SER A 119 16.20 0.60 -21.18
N CYS A 120 16.29 -0.38 -20.29
CA CYS A 120 16.58 -1.77 -20.66
C CYS A 120 15.52 -2.78 -20.21
N SER A 121 14.45 -2.34 -19.53
CA SER A 121 13.35 -3.15 -19.00
C SER A 121 13.73 -4.22 -17.95
N THR A 122 15.00 -4.31 -17.55
CA THR A 122 15.44 -5.20 -16.47
C THR A 122 14.75 -4.84 -15.16
N GLU A 123 14.30 -5.85 -14.42
CA GLU A 123 13.74 -5.70 -13.08
C GLU A 123 14.89 -5.50 -12.08
N VAL A 124 14.90 -4.35 -11.43
CA VAL A 124 15.92 -3.93 -10.48
C VAL A 124 15.24 -3.52 -9.19
N GLU A 125 15.87 -3.80 -8.06
CA GLU A 125 15.34 -3.40 -6.76
C GLU A 125 15.33 -1.88 -6.59
N ALA A 126 14.26 -1.31 -6.02
CA ALA A 126 14.08 0.14 -5.92
C ALA A 126 15.17 0.89 -5.12
N HIS A 127 15.98 0.18 -4.34
CA HIS A 127 17.08 0.79 -3.57
C HIS A 127 18.36 1.01 -4.39
N PHE A 128 18.48 0.39 -5.57
CA PHE A 128 19.65 0.57 -6.41
C PHE A 128 19.59 1.89 -7.17
N HIS A 129 20.66 2.69 -7.08
CA HIS A 129 20.73 3.97 -7.77
C HIS A 129 21.05 3.85 -9.26
N PHE A 130 21.68 2.76 -9.67
CA PHE A 130 22.08 2.49 -11.05
C PHE A 130 21.62 1.11 -11.49
N CYS A 131 21.19 0.99 -12.74
CA CYS A 131 20.90 -0.31 -13.33
C CYS A 131 22.20 -1.12 -13.55
N PRO A 132 22.30 -2.36 -13.07
CA PRO A 132 23.49 -3.19 -13.26
C PRO A 132 23.71 -3.65 -14.71
N GLN A 133 22.69 -3.57 -15.57
CA GLN A 133 22.77 -4.04 -16.96
C GLN A 133 23.07 -2.93 -17.97
N CYS A 134 22.56 -1.71 -17.75
CA CYS A 134 22.69 -0.61 -18.71
C CYS A 134 23.25 0.69 -18.11
N GLN A 135 23.65 0.68 -16.84
CA GLN A 135 24.17 1.85 -16.13
C GLN A 135 23.18 3.03 -16.03
N PHE A 136 21.91 2.83 -16.39
CA PHE A 136 20.90 3.87 -16.28
C PHE A 136 20.71 4.30 -14.82
N GLN A 137 20.88 5.60 -14.54
CA GLN A 137 20.69 6.17 -13.21
C GLN A 137 19.20 6.20 -12.89
N MET A 138 18.76 5.40 -11.92
CA MET A 138 17.37 5.30 -11.47
C MET A 138 17.03 6.34 -10.40
N ALA A 139 17.98 6.70 -9.54
CA ALA A 139 17.81 7.63 -8.43
C ALA A 139 18.95 8.69 -8.38
N PRO A 140 18.72 9.87 -7.78
CA PRO A 140 19.75 10.89 -7.65
C PRO A 140 20.91 10.42 -6.76
N VAL A 141 22.14 10.73 -7.17
CA VAL A 141 23.36 10.41 -6.44
C VAL A 141 24.32 11.60 -6.53
N CYS A 142 25.20 11.71 -5.54
CA CYS A 142 26.27 12.70 -5.56
C CYS A 142 27.37 12.30 -6.57
N GLY A 143 27.79 13.23 -7.44
CA GLY A 143 28.85 13.03 -8.42
C GLY A 143 30.26 12.93 -7.84
N ARG A 144 30.45 13.27 -6.56
CA ARG A 144 31.74 13.18 -5.86
C ARG A 144 31.92 11.90 -5.05
N CYS A 145 30.92 11.54 -4.24
CA CYS A 145 31.01 10.40 -3.32
C CYS A 145 30.15 9.19 -3.72
N TYR A 146 29.37 9.30 -4.81
CA TYR A 146 28.51 8.25 -5.37
C TYR A 146 27.50 7.64 -4.37
N ARG A 147 27.17 8.37 -3.30
CA ARG A 147 26.09 8.00 -2.38
C ARG A 147 24.76 8.57 -2.85
N GLY A 148 23.68 7.86 -2.56
CA GLY A 148 22.31 8.32 -2.77
C GLY A 148 22.02 9.63 -2.07
N THR A 149 21.31 10.51 -2.75
CA THR A 149 20.83 11.80 -2.20
C THR A 149 19.31 11.88 -2.36
N GLN A 150 18.66 12.82 -1.68
CA GLN A 150 17.26 13.15 -2.00
C GLN A 150 17.22 14.13 -3.17
N ILE A 151 16.08 14.20 -3.85
CA ILE A 151 15.88 15.12 -4.98
C ILE A 151 15.88 16.58 -4.51
N THR A 152 15.45 16.81 -3.26
CA THR A 152 15.38 18.14 -2.63
C THR A 152 16.69 18.59 -1.97
N ASP A 153 17.73 17.75 -1.96
CA ASP A 153 18.99 18.09 -1.31
C ASP A 153 19.79 19.05 -2.20
N VAL A 154 20.19 20.20 -1.65
CA VAL A 154 21.10 21.15 -2.31
C VAL A 154 22.57 20.72 -2.14
N TYR A 155 22.89 20.16 -0.97
CA TYR A 155 24.23 19.67 -0.63
C TYR A 155 24.19 18.21 -0.19
N CYS A 156 25.21 17.44 -0.54
CA CYS A 156 25.32 16.04 -0.12
C CYS A 156 25.54 15.95 1.39
N VAL A 157 24.63 15.27 2.09
CA VAL A 157 24.70 15.03 3.55
C VAL A 157 25.96 14.32 4.04
N ASN A 158 26.65 13.60 3.15
CA ASN A 158 27.80 12.78 3.51
C ASN A 158 29.16 13.41 3.14
N CYS A 159 29.20 14.37 2.23
CA CYS A 159 30.48 14.97 1.78
C CYS A 159 30.45 16.50 1.59
N GLY A 160 29.30 17.15 1.78
CA GLY A 160 29.13 18.59 1.62
C GLY A 160 29.25 19.10 0.18
N HIS A 161 29.27 18.21 -0.81
CA HIS A 161 29.34 18.57 -2.22
C HIS A 161 28.04 19.23 -2.67
N ASP A 162 28.16 20.30 -3.45
CA ASP A 162 27.04 21.02 -4.06
C ASP A 162 26.46 20.21 -5.22
N LEU A 163 25.23 19.72 -5.04
CA LEU A 163 24.56 18.82 -5.98
C LEU A 163 24.10 19.55 -7.25
N ALA A 164 23.99 20.88 -7.23
CA ALA A 164 23.67 21.66 -8.41
C ALA A 164 24.78 21.58 -9.49
N LYS A 165 26.01 21.25 -9.08
CA LYS A 165 27.15 21.07 -9.99
C LYS A 165 27.17 19.70 -10.67
N ASP A 166 26.37 18.76 -10.21
CA ASP A 166 26.32 17.41 -10.75
C ASP A 166 25.41 17.36 -12.00
N SER A 167 25.82 16.59 -13.00
CA SER A 167 25.03 16.35 -14.21
C SER A 167 23.93 15.30 -13.92
N THR A 168 22.98 15.66 -13.06
CA THR A 168 21.77 14.86 -12.84
C THR A 168 20.89 14.86 -14.10
N PRO A 169 20.30 13.71 -14.51
CA PRO A 169 19.46 13.64 -15.70
C PRO A 169 18.21 14.51 -15.52
N GLU A 170 17.80 15.20 -16.59
CA GLU A 170 16.72 16.20 -16.58
C GLU A 170 15.42 15.70 -15.97
N ARG A 171 15.07 14.42 -16.18
CA ARG A 171 13.88 13.79 -15.58
C ARG A 171 13.82 13.85 -14.05
N LEU A 172 14.98 13.91 -13.38
CA LEU A 172 15.06 14.00 -11.92
C LEU A 172 14.99 15.45 -11.42
N ARG A 173 15.30 16.43 -12.29
CA ARG A 173 15.21 17.87 -12.00
C ARG A 173 13.79 18.41 -12.05
N LEU A 174 12.90 17.76 -12.79
CA LEU A 174 11.47 18.13 -12.86
C LEU A 174 10.75 18.14 -11.50
N TYR A 175 11.35 17.56 -10.46
CA TYR A 175 10.79 17.50 -9.11
C TYR A 175 11.53 18.40 -8.10
N SER A 176 12.53 19.18 -8.53
CA SER A 176 13.32 20.07 -7.64
C SER A 176 12.90 21.54 -7.68
N ASP A 177 12.00 21.93 -8.59
CA ASP A 177 11.45 23.29 -8.73
C ASP A 177 10.08 23.43 -8.05
#